data_AF-A0A9W9Z9F9-F1
#
_entry.id   AF-A0A9W9Z9F9-F1
#
_cell.length_a   1.000
_cell.length_b   1.000
_cell.length_c   1.000
_cell.angle_alpha   90.00
_cell.angle_beta   90.00
_cell.angle_gamma   90.00
#
_symmetry.space_group_name_H-M   'P 1'
#
loop_
_entity.id
_entity.type
_entity.pdbx_description
1 polymer ?
#
loop_
_entity_poly.entity_id
_entity_poly.type
_entity_poly.pdbx_seq_one_letter_code
_entity_poly.pdbx_strand_id
1 'polypeptide(L)'
;MFQTYGNSTTAMIVTATSKCLRMIKDDLQIPSVLPASMSSKFRLGTTLANACQEVGYRGEIGYQTFLYSNEADIRKLFMFLVENLPKESSESASEPLGSSVMLHRRISAELSKRLTRP
;
A
#
# COMPACT_ATOMS: atom_id res chain seq x y z
N MET A 1 5.25 16.31 -10.32
CA MET A 1 5.30 15.23 -11.33
C MET A 1 4.33 14.14 -10.89
N PHE A 2 3.02 14.34 -11.10
CA PHE A 2 1.97 13.38 -10.75
C PHE A 2 1.47 12.74 -12.04
N GLN A 3 1.97 11.56 -12.39
CA GLN A 3 1.45 10.82 -13.54
C GLN A 3 0.19 10.05 -13.14
N THR A 4 -0.92 10.56 -13.68
CA THR A 4 -2.01 9.80 -14.30
C THR A 4 -2.88 8.93 -13.38
N TYR A 5 -3.93 9.55 -12.83
CA TYR A 5 -5.17 8.89 -12.43
C TYR A 5 -5.88 8.34 -13.69
N GLY A 6 -5.39 7.23 -14.22
CA GLY A 6 -6.21 6.32 -15.02
C GLY A 6 -6.96 5.43 -14.04
N ASN A 7 -8.26 5.67 -13.87
CA ASN A 7 -9.16 4.92 -13.00
C ASN A 7 -9.35 3.48 -13.50
N SER A 8 -8.29 2.67 -13.51
CA SER A 8 -8.32 1.26 -13.85
C SER A 8 -8.05 0.48 -12.58
N THR A 9 -9.06 -0.28 -12.13
CA THR A 9 -9.01 -1.13 -10.92
C THR A 9 -7.70 -1.94 -10.83
N THR A 10 -7.20 -2.45 -11.95
CA THR A 10 -5.90 -3.13 -12.08
C THR A 10 -4.72 -2.31 -11.56
N ALA A 11 -4.63 -1.02 -11.89
CA ALA A 11 -3.53 -0.17 -11.46
C ALA A 11 -3.57 0.04 -9.95
N MET A 12 -4.76 0.20 -9.37
CA MET A 12 -4.95 0.30 -7.92
C MET A 12 -4.53 -0.99 -7.23
N ILE A 13 -4.96 -2.14 -7.74
CA ILE A 13 -4.62 -3.45 -7.18
C ILE A 13 -3.09 -3.64 -7.19
N VAL A 14 -2.44 -3.44 -8.33
CA VAL A 14 -0.97 -3.57 -8.47
C VAL A 14 -0.22 -2.66 -7.50
N THR A 15 -0.65 -1.39 -7.42
CA THR A 15 -0.02 -0.41 -6.52
C THR A 15 -0.21 -0.79 -5.06
N ALA A 16 -1.41 -1.19 -4.68
CA ALA A 16 -1.74 -1.56 -3.30
C ALA A 16 -1.01 -2.83 -2.88
N THR A 17 -1.00 -3.88 -3.71
CA THR A 17 -0.27 -5.11 -3.41
C THR A 17 1.23 -4.87 -3.29
N SER A 18 1.82 -4.07 -4.20
CA SER A 18 3.23 -3.68 -4.12
C SER A 18 3.56 -2.97 -2.80
N LYS A 19 2.70 -2.04 -2.36
CA LYS A 19 2.86 -1.34 -1.08
C LYS A 19 2.76 -2.28 0.12
N CYS A 20 1.75 -3.16 0.15
CA CYS A 20 1.59 -4.14 1.23
C CYS A 20 2.82 -5.04 1.33
N LEU A 21 3.29 -5.57 0.20
CA LEU A 21 4.47 -6.44 0.17
C LEU A 21 5.72 -5.73 0.70
N ARG A 22 5.93 -4.46 0.35
CA ARG A 22 7.06 -3.67 0.88
C ARG A 22 6.96 -3.44 2.39
N MET A 23 5.75 -3.21 2.92
CA MET A 23 5.55 -3.09 4.36
C MET A 23 5.79 -4.41 5.11
N ILE A 24 5.47 -5.56 4.49
CA ILE A 24 5.72 -6.89 5.06
C ILE A 24 7.21 -7.26 4.99
N LYS A 25 7.87 -6.96 3.87
CA LYS A 25 9.26 -7.29 3.60
C LYS A 25 9.91 -6.21 2.75
N ASP A 26 10.72 -5.36 3.39
CA ASP A 26 11.34 -4.18 2.75
C ASP A 26 12.36 -4.56 1.65
N ASP A 27 12.94 -5.77 1.74
CA ASP A 27 13.93 -6.28 0.78
C ASP A 27 13.37 -6.55 -0.64
N LEU A 28 12.03 -6.50 -0.81
CA LEU A 28 11.39 -6.80 -2.09
C LEU A 28 11.42 -5.58 -3.02
N GLN A 29 12.32 -5.61 -4.02
CA GLN A 29 12.40 -4.60 -5.09
C GLN A 29 11.27 -4.75 -6.12
N ILE A 30 10.05 -4.39 -5.72
CA ILE A 30 8.86 -4.49 -6.57
C ILE A 30 8.51 -3.13 -7.19
N PRO A 31 8.35 -3.04 -8.52
CA PRO A 31 7.83 -1.83 -9.18
C PRO A 31 6.39 -1.56 -8.76
N SER A 32 6.08 -0.33 -8.35
CA SER A 32 4.73 0.06 -7.92
C SER A 32 3.89 0.69 -9.04
N VAL A 33 4.41 0.75 -10.26
CA VAL A 33 3.78 1.44 -11.40
C VAL A 33 3.45 0.43 -12.49
N LEU A 34 2.19 0.45 -12.94
CA LEU A 34 1.74 -0.42 -14.03
C LEU A 34 2.38 0.02 -15.36
N PRO A 35 3.12 -0.86 -16.06
CA PRO A 35 3.74 -0.52 -17.34
C PRO A 35 2.70 -0.33 -18.45
N ALA A 36 3.04 0.44 -19.50
CA ALA A 36 2.18 0.57 -20.68
C ALA A 36 2.12 -0.71 -21.52
N SER A 37 3.26 -1.40 -21.69
CA SER A 37 3.37 -2.63 -22.50
C SER A 37 2.82 -3.87 -21.79
N MET A 38 2.09 -4.71 -22.53
CA MET A 38 1.49 -5.95 -22.01
C MET A 38 2.54 -6.96 -21.51
N SER A 39 3.69 -7.07 -22.18
CA SER A 39 4.78 -7.96 -21.74
C SER A 39 5.39 -7.52 -20.41
N SER A 40 5.52 -6.21 -20.19
CA SER A 40 5.99 -5.65 -18.92
C SER A 40 4.94 -5.81 -17.82
N LYS A 41 3.65 -5.68 -18.14
CA LYS A 41 2.55 -5.98 -17.21
C LYS A 41 2.56 -7.45 -16.76
N PHE A 42 2.77 -8.39 -17.68
CA PHE A 42 2.91 -9.81 -17.37
C PHE A 42 4.07 -10.04 -16.39
N ARG A 43 5.26 -9.53 -16.69
CA ARG A 43 6.44 -9.66 -15.80
C ARG A 43 6.17 -9.09 -14.40
N LEU A 44 5.53 -7.91 -14.34
CA LEU A 44 5.18 -7.30 -13.07
C LEU A 44 4.18 -8.15 -12.28
N GLY A 45 3.12 -8.64 -12.93
CA GLY A 45 2.12 -9.52 -12.31
C GLY A 45 2.73 -10.81 -11.78
N THR A 46 3.64 -11.44 -12.53
CA THR A 46 4.38 -12.62 -12.07
C THR A 46 5.29 -12.29 -10.89
N THR A 47 5.98 -11.15 -10.91
CA THR A 47 6.83 -10.70 -9.79
C THR A 47 6.01 -10.51 -8.52
N LEU A 48 4.84 -9.88 -8.62
CA LEU A 48 3.91 -9.72 -7.50
C LEU A 48 3.41 -11.07 -6.96
N ALA A 49 3.02 -11.98 -7.85
CA ALA A 49 2.55 -13.31 -7.48
C ALA A 49 3.63 -14.10 -6.70
N ASN A 50 4.87 -14.09 -7.21
CA ASN A 50 5.99 -14.75 -6.55
C ASN A 50 6.28 -14.12 -5.18
N ALA A 51 6.27 -12.79 -5.09
CA ALA A 51 6.48 -12.09 -3.83
C ALA A 51 5.37 -12.41 -2.81
N CYS A 52 4.10 -12.52 -3.23
CA CYS A 52 3.01 -12.98 -2.37
C CYS A 52 3.24 -14.40 -1.86
N GLN A 53 3.74 -15.31 -2.69
CA GLN A 53 4.08 -16.67 -2.26
C GLN A 53 5.28 -16.68 -1.30
N GLU A 54 6.30 -15.85 -1.53
CA GLU A 54 7.46 -15.71 -0.64
C GLU A 54 7.09 -15.24 0.77
N VAL A 55 6.09 -14.35 0.90
CA VAL A 55 5.58 -13.93 2.21
C VAL A 55 4.58 -14.93 2.83
N GLY A 56 4.28 -16.05 2.14
CA GLY A 56 3.51 -17.16 2.69
C GLY A 56 2.08 -17.31 2.17
N TYR A 57 1.70 -16.63 1.07
CA TYR A 57 0.38 -16.84 0.46
C TYR A 57 0.26 -18.26 -0.11
N ARG A 58 -0.72 -19.02 0.37
CA ARG A 58 -0.94 -20.43 -0.03
C ARG A 58 -2.00 -20.61 -1.13
N GLY A 59 -2.68 -19.54 -1.53
CA GLY A 59 -3.68 -19.61 -2.59
C GLY A 59 -3.05 -19.64 -3.98
N GLU A 60 -3.82 -20.05 -4.98
CA GLU A 60 -3.41 -19.93 -6.39
C GLU A 60 -3.31 -18.44 -6.75
N ILE A 61 -2.14 -18.01 -7.20
CA ILE A 61 -1.87 -16.63 -7.60
C ILE A 61 -0.98 -16.58 -8.83
N GLY A 62 -1.30 -15.69 -9.75
CA GLY A 62 -0.51 -15.44 -10.96
C GLY A 62 -0.74 -14.04 -11.50
N TYR A 63 -0.09 -13.72 -12.62
CA TYR A 63 -0.25 -12.42 -13.29
C TYR A 63 -1.72 -12.10 -13.62
N GLN A 64 -2.51 -13.14 -13.94
CA GLN A 64 -3.94 -13.04 -14.25
C GLN A 64 -4.76 -12.54 -13.05
N THR A 65 -4.38 -12.87 -11.82
CA THR A 65 -5.05 -12.39 -10.60
C THR A 65 -5.01 -10.86 -10.52
N PHE A 66 -3.94 -10.24 -11.03
CA PHE A 66 -3.77 -8.78 -11.05
C PHE A 66 -4.34 -8.14 -12.33
N LEU A 67 -4.12 -8.76 -13.49
CA LEU A 67 -4.49 -8.18 -14.80
C LEU A 67 -5.95 -8.41 -15.18
N TYR A 68 -6.51 -9.54 -14.75
CA TYR A 68 -7.87 -10.00 -15.03
C TYR A 68 -8.56 -10.35 -13.71
N SER A 69 -8.42 -9.44 -12.75
CA SER A 69 -8.85 -9.61 -11.38
C SER A 69 -10.32 -9.99 -11.26
N ASN A 70 -10.57 -11.07 -10.54
CA ASN A 70 -11.88 -11.43 -10.03
C ASN A 70 -12.02 -10.97 -8.57
N GLU A 71 -13.21 -10.53 -8.18
CA GLU A 71 -13.47 -9.91 -6.89
C GLU A 71 -13.19 -10.86 -5.71
N ALA A 72 -13.53 -12.15 -5.87
CA ALA A 72 -13.32 -13.15 -4.82
C ALA A 72 -11.83 -13.36 -4.53
N ASP A 73 -11.00 -13.43 -5.57
CA ASP A 73 -9.57 -13.74 -5.43
C ASP A 73 -8.79 -12.53 -4.93
N ILE A 74 -9.13 -11.34 -5.41
CA ILE A 74 -8.57 -10.08 -4.90
C ILE A 74 -8.91 -9.87 -3.44
N ARG A 75 -10.15 -10.15 -3.01
CA ARG A 75 -10.52 -10.04 -1.60
C ARG A 75 -9.70 -10.98 -0.72
N LYS A 76 -9.55 -12.25 -1.11
CA LYS A 76 -8.72 -13.22 -0.37
C LYS A 76 -7.26 -12.77 -0.30
N LEU A 77 -6.73 -12.26 -1.40
CA LEU A 77 -5.36 -11.75 -1.46
C LEU A 77 -5.15 -10.56 -0.52
N PHE A 78 -6.02 -9.55 -0.58
CA PHE A 78 -5.90 -8.38 0.29
C PHE A 78 -6.16 -8.71 1.76
N MET A 79 -7.08 -9.62 2.06
CA MET A 79 -7.30 -10.09 3.43
C MET A 79 -6.01 -10.69 4.00
N PHE A 80 -5.37 -11.60 3.27
CA PHE A 80 -4.07 -12.15 3.66
C PHE A 80 -2.99 -11.06 3.81
N LEU A 81 -2.87 -10.15 2.84
CA LEU A 81 -1.86 -9.10 2.89
C LEU A 81 -2.04 -8.20 4.12
N VAL A 82 -3.28 -7.81 4.42
CA VAL A 82 -3.59 -6.95 5.57
C VAL A 82 -3.32 -7.67 6.89
N GLU A 83 -3.62 -8.96 6.99
CA GLU A 83 -3.33 -9.77 8.17
C GLU A 83 -1.83 -9.96 8.41
N ASN A 84 -1.02 -9.92 7.35
CA ASN A 84 0.45 -10.07 7.42
C ASN A 84 1.19 -8.74 7.55
N LEU A 85 0.51 -7.60 7.40
CA LEU A 85 1.13 -6.30 7.65
C LEU A 85 1.70 -6.27 9.07
N PRO A 86 2.89 -5.68 9.26
CA PRO A 86 3.39 -5.46 10.61
C PRO A 86 2.32 -4.69 11.37
N LYS A 87 1.87 -5.25 12.50
CA LYS A 87 0.94 -4.55 13.39
C LYS A 87 1.64 -3.25 13.76
N GLU A 88 1.10 -2.13 13.30
CA GLU A 88 1.50 -0.83 13.85
C GLU A 88 1.41 -1.00 15.37
N SER A 89 2.53 -0.74 16.06
CA SER A 89 2.49 -0.60 17.51
C SER A 89 1.30 0.32 17.80
N SER A 90 0.50 -0.06 18.76
CA SER A 90 -0.72 0.60 19.20
C SER A 90 -0.53 2.10 19.48
N GLU A 91 -0.44 2.90 18.44
CA GLU A 91 -0.77 4.31 18.45
C GLU A 91 -1.85 4.43 17.40
N SER A 92 -3.07 4.23 17.89
CA SER A 92 -4.31 4.78 17.38
C SER A 92 -4.36 4.94 15.87
N ALA A 93 -5.25 4.18 15.23
CA ALA A 93 -5.92 4.61 14.01
C ALA A 93 -6.40 6.05 14.21
N SER A 94 -5.49 6.97 13.93
CA SER A 94 -5.75 8.38 13.89
C SER A 94 -6.50 8.45 12.59
N GLU A 95 -7.81 8.65 12.67
CA GLU A 95 -8.50 9.41 11.63
C GLU A 95 -7.51 10.43 11.07
N PRO A 96 -7.41 10.63 9.75
CA PRO A 96 -6.56 11.68 9.22
C PRO A 96 -7.08 12.98 9.83
N LEU A 97 -6.49 13.38 10.96
CA LEU A 97 -6.80 14.61 11.66
C LEU A 97 -6.49 15.64 10.59
N GLY A 98 -7.55 16.24 10.03
CA GLY A 98 -7.45 17.08 8.85
C GLY A 98 -6.32 18.08 9.04
N SER A 99 -5.66 18.50 7.97
CA SER A 99 -4.50 19.42 8.03
C SER A 99 -4.69 20.58 9.02
N SER A 100 -5.92 21.07 9.16
CA SER A 100 -6.36 22.02 10.19
C SER A 100 -6.05 21.59 11.63
N VAL A 101 -6.39 20.37 12.04
CA VAL A 101 -6.15 19.85 13.40
C VAL A 101 -4.66 19.69 13.69
N MET A 102 -3.87 19.22 12.73
CA MET A 102 -2.41 19.17 12.87
C MET A 102 -1.79 20.57 12.99
N LEU A 103 -2.31 21.55 12.25
CA LEU A 103 -1.89 22.94 12.33
C LEU A 103 -2.24 23.55 13.71
N HIS A 104 -3.47 23.36 14.18
CA HIS A 104 -3.90 23.83 15.50
C HIS A 104 -3.05 23.25 16.64
N ARG A 105 -2.69 21.97 16.56
CA ARG A 105 -1.80 21.33 17.55
C ARG A 105 -0.40 21.94 17.55
N ARG A 106 0.16 22.23 16.37
CA ARG A 106 1.47 22.88 16.25
C ARG A 106 1.47 24.30 16.79
N ILE A 107 0.42 25.08 16.48
CA ILE A 107 0.26 26.45 17.01
C ILE A 107 0.15 26.41 18.53
N SER A 108 -0.70 25.52 19.06
CA SER A 108 -0.88 25.37 20.51
C SER A 108 0.43 25.01 21.22
N ALA A 109 1.17 24.02 20.69
CA ALA A 109 2.45 23.59 21.25
C ALA A 109 3.50 24.71 21.24
N GLU A 110 3.60 25.48 20.16
CA GLU A 110 4.53 26.60 20.06
C GLU A 110 4.13 27.77 21.00
N LEU A 111 2.84 28.04 21.14
CA LEU A 111 2.34 29.06 22.08
C LEU A 111 2.67 28.70 23.53
N SER A 112 2.39 27.46 23.94
CA SER A 112 2.75 26.97 25.27
C SER A 112 4.25 27.07 25.53
N LYS A 113 5.08 26.66 24.55
CA LYS A 113 6.54 26.75 24.65
C LYS A 113 7.04 28.19 24.86
N ARG A 114 6.40 29.17 24.22
CA ARG A 114 6.75 30.59 24.37
C ARG A 114 6.29 31.18 25.70
N LEU A 115 5.14 30.75 26.21
CA LEU A 115 4.61 31.20 27.50
C LEU A 115 5.35 30.61 28.70
N THR A 116 6.02 29.45 28.54
CA THR A 116 6.82 28.81 29.60
C THR A 116 8.28 29.30 29.62
N ARG A 117 8.70 30.16 28.69
CA ARG A 117 10.04 30.78 28.74
C ARG A 117 9.99 31.97 29.71
N PRO A 118 10.85 32.02 30.76
CA PRO A 118 10.86 33.09 31.75
C PRO A 118 11.20 34.45 31.15
#